data_AF-A0A8J5YNE9-F1
#
_entry.id   AF-A0A8J5YNE9-F1
#
_cell.length_a   1.000
_cell.length_b   1.000
_cell.length_c   1.000
_cell.angle_alpha   90.00
_cell.angle_beta   90.00
_cell.angle_gamma   90.00
#
_symmetry.space_group_name_H-M   'P 1'
#
loop_
_entity.id
_entity.type
_entity.pdbx_description
1 polymer ?
#
loop_
_entity_poly.entity_id
_entity_poly.type
_entity_poly.pdbx_seq_one_letter_code
_entity_poly.pdbx_strand_id
1 'polypeptide(L)'
;MASTATTECTITNDAGQNLVLALSNYETAAETIKNTETATFTLTMPAIYLNGALVYEVGHSLRWIIFWTTDNQVSTKMFKINDPIDWKQVANNLKYGHKSEDRIIYADSEYTAWASTESNSKGQVLTANIYASSVPK
;
A
#
# COMPACT_ATOMS: atom_id res chain seq x y z
N MET A 1 11.35 10.23 27.35
CA MET A 1 11.19 9.18 26.31
C MET A 1 10.57 9.84 25.09
N ALA A 2 11.14 9.67 23.90
CA ALA A 2 10.47 10.12 22.68
C ALA A 2 9.21 9.28 22.51
N SER A 3 8.05 9.94 22.40
CA SER A 3 6.80 9.24 22.12
C SER A 3 6.85 8.73 20.68
N THR A 4 6.47 7.46 20.50
CA THR A 4 6.36 6.81 19.19
C THR A 4 4.91 6.44 18.92
N ALA A 5 4.56 6.41 17.64
CA ALA A 5 3.32 5.85 17.15
C ALA A 5 3.63 4.55 16.39
N THR A 6 2.63 3.67 16.28
CA THR A 6 2.79 2.42 15.51
C THR A 6 1.67 2.26 14.49
N THR A 7 2.01 1.69 13.34
CA THR A 7 1.05 1.19 12.36
C THR A 7 1.27 -0.32 12.17
N GLU A 8 0.30 -1.12 12.60
CA GLU A 8 0.27 -2.57 12.34
C GLU A 8 -0.22 -2.78 10.91
N CYS A 9 0.64 -3.33 10.04
CA CYS A 9 0.38 -3.49 8.62
C CYS A 9 0.12 -4.96 8.27
N THR A 10 -0.90 -5.23 7.45
CA THR A 10 -1.15 -6.53 6.83
C THR A 10 -1.32 -6.34 5.32
N ILE A 11 -0.45 -6.96 4.54
CA ILE A 11 -0.45 -6.85 3.07
C ILE A 11 -0.56 -8.25 2.47
N THR A 12 -1.61 -8.48 1.70
CA THR A 12 -1.85 -9.73 0.98
C THR A 12 -1.56 -9.56 -0.50
N ASN A 13 -0.80 -10.49 -1.08
CA ASN A 13 -0.43 -10.46 -2.49
C ASN A 13 -1.05 -11.62 -3.26
N ASP A 14 -1.97 -11.32 -4.17
CA ASP A 14 -2.54 -12.25 -5.15
C ASP A 14 -2.36 -11.73 -6.59
N ALA A 15 -1.32 -10.90 -6.82
CA ALA A 15 -1.10 -10.20 -8.09
C ALA A 15 -0.51 -11.07 -9.22
N GLY A 16 -0.26 -12.36 -8.96
CA GLY A 16 0.44 -13.25 -9.89
C GLY A 16 1.94 -12.98 -10.00
N GLN A 17 2.49 -12.06 -9.21
CA GLN A 17 3.89 -11.63 -9.19
C GLN A 17 4.31 -11.36 -7.74
N ASN A 18 5.62 -11.36 -7.45
CA ASN A 18 6.10 -10.92 -6.15
C ASN A 18 5.94 -9.40 -6.01
N LEU A 19 5.64 -8.94 -4.79
CA LEU A 19 5.78 -7.54 -4.41
C LEU A 19 7.19 -7.32 -3.88
N VAL A 20 7.91 -6.36 -4.46
CA VAL A 20 9.25 -5.98 -3.99
C VAL A 20 9.21 -4.53 -3.52
N LEU A 21 9.64 -4.28 -2.28
CA LEU A 21 9.60 -2.94 -1.69
C LEU A 21 10.58 -2.02 -2.43
N ALA A 22 10.07 -0.95 -3.03
CA ALA A 22 10.87 0.09 -3.65
C ALA A 22 11.06 1.31 -2.74
N LEU A 23 10.06 1.62 -1.90
CA LEU A 23 10.12 2.73 -0.96
C LEU A 23 9.29 2.44 0.27
N SER A 24 9.85 2.79 1.44
CA SER A 24 9.12 2.94 2.69
C SER A 24 9.60 4.21 3.38
N ASN A 25 8.68 4.96 4.01
CA ASN A 25 9.07 6.10 4.86
C ASN A 25 9.67 5.66 6.21
N TYR A 26 9.46 4.40 6.60
CA TYR A 26 9.84 3.88 7.91
C TYR A 26 10.52 2.52 7.78
N GLU A 27 11.36 2.18 8.75
CA GLU A 27 12.02 0.88 8.81
C GLU A 27 11.01 -0.27 8.99
N THR A 28 11.47 -1.52 8.89
CA THR A 28 10.71 -2.76 9.17
C THR A 28 9.53 -3.08 8.25
N ALA A 29 9.36 -2.34 7.14
CA ALA A 29 8.47 -2.76 6.06
C ALA A 29 8.94 -4.09 5.45
N ALA A 30 7.99 -4.95 5.05
CA ALA A 30 8.33 -6.21 4.39
C ALA A 30 9.00 -5.94 3.03
N GLU A 31 10.24 -6.39 2.85
CA GLU A 31 11.04 -6.16 1.63
C GLU A 31 10.50 -6.92 0.42
N THR A 32 10.01 -8.15 0.62
CA THR A 32 9.41 -8.96 -0.43
C THR A 32 8.23 -9.74 0.11
N ILE A 33 7.11 -9.72 -0.61
CA ILE A 33 5.91 -10.51 -0.31
C ILE A 33 5.66 -11.39 -1.52
N LYS A 34 5.84 -12.70 -1.40
CA LYS A 34 5.68 -13.59 -2.54
C LYS A 34 4.22 -13.65 -2.98
N ASN A 35 4.00 -14.03 -4.24
CA ASN A 35 2.65 -14.27 -4.72
C ASN A 35 1.94 -15.31 -3.85
N THR A 36 0.64 -15.10 -3.57
CA THR A 36 -0.23 -15.85 -2.66
C THR A 36 0.13 -15.78 -1.17
N GLU A 37 1.11 -14.97 -0.78
CA GLU A 37 1.48 -14.78 0.63
C GLU A 37 0.86 -13.52 1.23
N THR A 38 0.72 -13.54 2.57
CA THR A 38 0.37 -12.37 3.37
C THR A 38 1.54 -12.05 4.30
N ALA A 39 1.95 -10.79 4.32
CA ALA A 39 2.93 -10.29 5.27
C ALA A 39 2.26 -9.43 6.34
N THR A 40 2.68 -9.63 7.58
CA THR A 40 2.28 -8.78 8.72
C THR A 40 3.53 -8.22 9.38
N PHE A 41 3.56 -6.91 9.57
CA PHE A 41 4.69 -6.20 10.16
C PHE A 41 4.21 -4.93 10.87
N THR A 42 5.04 -4.36 11.75
CA THR A 42 4.73 -3.12 12.45
C THR A 42 5.72 -2.05 12.01
N LEU A 43 5.20 -0.89 11.61
CA LEU A 43 6.00 0.31 11.37
C LEU A 43 6.01 1.17 12.63
N THR A 44 7.19 1.57 13.09
CA THR A 44 7.35 2.49 14.22
C THR A 44 7.70 3.87 13.71
N MET A 45 6.93 4.86 14.13
CA MET A 45 7.01 6.24 13.64
C MET A 45 7.27 7.20 14.81
N PRO A 46 7.94 8.34 14.58
CA PRO A 46 7.92 9.44 15.54
C PRO A 46 6.47 9.87 15.81
N ALA A 47 6.09 10.21 17.04
CA ALA A 47 4.70 10.64 17.33
C ALA A 47 4.22 11.88 16.55
N ILE A 48 5.15 12.65 15.96
CA ILE A 48 4.86 13.84 15.14
C ILE A 48 4.70 13.53 13.64
N TYR A 49 4.70 12.25 13.24
CA TYR A 49 4.51 11.90 11.84
C TYR A 49 3.14 12.40 11.34
N LEU A 50 3.06 12.74 10.05
CA LEU A 50 1.82 13.18 9.41
C LEU A 50 1.24 12.10 8.50
N ASN A 51 2.11 11.27 7.92
CA ASN A 51 1.74 10.27 6.93
C ASN A 51 2.74 9.12 6.87
N GLY A 52 2.33 8.02 6.25
CA GLY A 52 3.20 6.96 5.79
C GLY A 52 2.92 6.57 4.36
N ALA A 53 3.93 6.01 3.71
CA ALA A 53 3.87 5.51 2.36
C ALA A 53 4.68 4.23 2.23
N LEU A 54 4.11 3.26 1.52
CA LEU A 54 4.78 2.08 1.00
C LEU A 54 4.61 2.07 -0.51
N VAL A 55 5.68 1.77 -1.23
CA VAL A 55 5.67 1.56 -2.69
C VAL A 55 6.25 0.19 -2.97
N TYR A 56 5.43 -0.68 -3.55
CA TYR A 56 5.82 -2.00 -4.00
C TYR A 56 5.86 -2.05 -5.52
N GLU A 57 6.94 -2.60 -6.08
CA GLU A 57 6.97 -3.04 -7.46
C GLU A 57 6.20 -4.37 -7.57
N VAL A 58 5.28 -4.43 -8.54
CA VAL A 58 4.51 -5.64 -8.87
C VAL A 58 5.16 -6.26 -10.10
N GLY A 59 6.11 -7.17 -9.88
CA GLY A 59 7.02 -7.64 -10.93
C GLY A 59 7.75 -6.47 -11.60
N HIS A 60 7.85 -6.49 -12.93
CA HIS A 60 8.48 -5.42 -13.73
C HIS A 60 7.46 -4.51 -14.43
N SER A 61 6.21 -4.52 -13.98
CA SER A 61 5.09 -3.90 -14.73
C SER A 61 4.57 -2.63 -14.06
N LEU A 62 4.34 -2.69 -12.75
CA LEU A 62 3.62 -1.65 -12.01
C LEU A 62 4.34 -1.28 -10.72
N ARG A 63 4.06 -0.07 -10.23
CA ARG A 63 4.28 0.37 -8.87
C ARG A 63 2.95 0.54 -8.18
N TRP A 64 2.78 -0.15 -7.06
CA TRP A 64 1.62 -0.07 -6.20
C TRP A 64 1.96 0.77 -4.95
N ILE A 65 1.21 1.84 -4.75
CA ILE A 65 1.37 2.76 -3.63
C ILE A 65 0.25 2.53 -2.62
N ILE A 66 0.64 2.47 -1.35
CA ILE A 66 -0.23 2.50 -0.19
C ILE A 66 0.19 3.71 0.64
N PHE A 67 -0.71 4.69 0.79
CA PHE A 67 -0.45 5.94 1.49
C PHE A 67 -1.50 6.16 2.57
N TRP A 68 -1.10 6.55 3.77
CA TRP A 68 -2.03 6.80 4.88
C TRP A 68 -1.60 8.00 5.73
N THR A 69 -2.54 8.57 6.47
CA THR A 69 -2.31 9.71 7.36
C THR A 69 -2.69 9.39 8.79
N THR A 70 -2.21 10.21 9.73
CA THR A 70 -2.60 10.13 11.15
C THR A 70 -4.11 10.27 11.38
N ASP A 71 -4.81 10.93 10.45
CA ASP A 71 -6.24 11.18 10.54
C ASP A 71 -7.08 9.99 10.05
N ASN A 72 -6.51 8.78 10.04
CA ASN A 72 -7.12 7.55 9.51
C ASN A 72 -7.65 7.69 8.08
N GLN A 73 -6.95 8.46 7.25
CA GLN A 73 -7.21 8.48 5.83
C GLN A 73 -6.24 7.53 5.12
N VAL A 74 -6.72 6.87 4.07
CA VAL A 74 -5.91 5.97 3.25
C VAL A 74 -6.16 6.22 1.77
N SER A 75 -5.12 6.05 0.98
CA SER A 75 -5.15 6.12 -0.48
C SER A 75 -4.32 4.96 -1.02
N THR A 76 -4.82 4.33 -2.06
CA THR A 76 -4.03 3.41 -2.87
C THR A 76 -4.11 3.78 -4.34
N LYS A 77 -2.99 3.62 -5.05
CA LYS A 77 -2.87 3.88 -6.49
C LYS A 77 -1.84 2.96 -7.11
N MET A 78 -2.06 2.58 -8.37
CA MET A 78 -1.11 1.88 -9.20
C MET A 78 -0.67 2.76 -10.38
N PHE A 79 0.62 2.73 -10.68
CA PHE A 79 1.22 3.40 -11.84
C PHE A 79 2.07 2.40 -12.61
N LYS A 80 2.28 2.61 -13.90
CA LYS A 80 3.25 1.80 -14.64
C LYS A 80 4.66 2.07 -14.11
N ILE A 81 5.52 1.05 -14.16
CA ILE A 81 6.85 1.15 -13.52
C ILE A 81 7.71 2.30 -14.06
N ASN A 82 7.53 2.65 -15.34
CA ASN A 82 8.26 3.74 -16.01
C ASN A 82 7.57 5.10 -15.91
N ASP A 83 6.30 5.16 -15.48
CA ASP A 83 5.55 6.42 -15.40
C ASP A 83 5.82 7.09 -14.05
N PRO A 84 6.14 8.38 -13.98
CA PRO A 84 6.40 9.05 -12.70
C PRO A 84 5.20 8.92 -11.75
N ILE A 85 5.48 8.77 -10.45
CA ILE A 85 4.42 8.72 -9.44
C ILE A 85 3.82 10.12 -9.29
N ASP A 86 2.54 10.27 -9.62
CA ASP A 86 1.78 11.49 -9.34
C ASP A 86 1.30 11.49 -7.89
N TRP A 87 2.13 12.01 -6.99
CA TRP A 87 1.81 12.12 -5.56
C TRP A 87 0.60 13.03 -5.28
N LYS A 88 0.29 13.98 -6.17
CA LYS A 88 -0.92 14.81 -6.04
C LYS A 88 -2.16 13.97 -6.29
N GLN A 89 -2.13 13.07 -7.28
CA GLN A 89 -3.20 12.11 -7.52
C GLN A 89 -3.37 11.15 -6.33
N VAL A 90 -2.27 10.67 -5.73
CA VAL A 90 -2.32 9.83 -4.53
C VAL A 90 -2.99 10.56 -3.37
N ALA A 91 -2.56 11.78 -3.05
CA ALA A 91 -3.13 12.57 -1.96
C ALA A 91 -4.60 12.94 -2.20
N ASN A 92 -4.97 13.31 -3.42
CA ASN A 92 -6.36 13.63 -3.77
C ASN A 92 -7.31 12.41 -3.69
N ASN A 93 -6.77 11.19 -3.63
CA ASN A 93 -7.54 9.96 -3.51
C ASN A 93 -7.71 9.48 -2.05
N LEU A 94 -7.23 10.23 -1.06
CA LEU A 94 -7.42 9.92 0.36
C LEU A 94 -8.91 9.72 0.70
N LYS A 95 -9.22 8.60 1.35
CA LYS A 95 -10.54 8.24 1.86
C LYS A 95 -10.51 8.12 3.38
N TYR A 96 -11.49 8.70 4.06
CA TYR A 96 -11.73 8.52 5.49
C TYR A 96 -12.88 7.53 5.70
N GLY A 97 -12.71 6.56 6.61
CA GLY A 97 -13.78 5.61 6.99
C GLY A 97 -14.21 4.63 5.90
N HIS A 98 -13.53 4.60 4.75
CA HIS A 98 -13.83 3.75 3.60
C HIS A 98 -12.55 3.12 3.05
N LYS A 99 -12.72 2.00 2.33
CA LYS A 99 -11.65 1.40 1.53
C LYS A 99 -11.29 2.34 0.38
N SER A 100 -10.01 2.60 0.18
CA SER A 100 -9.50 3.13 -1.08
C SER A 100 -9.30 1.97 -2.04
N GLU A 101 -9.74 2.11 -3.29
CA GLU A 101 -9.56 1.13 -4.35
C GLU A 101 -8.95 1.78 -5.59
N ASP A 102 -8.16 1.03 -6.33
CA ASP A 102 -7.64 1.41 -7.64
C ASP A 102 -7.59 0.20 -8.57
N ARG A 103 -7.78 0.44 -9.87
CA ARG A 103 -7.77 -0.59 -10.90
C ARG A 103 -6.99 -0.14 -12.11
N ILE A 104 -6.19 -1.03 -12.68
CA ILE A 104 -5.43 -0.76 -13.89
C ILE A 104 -5.33 -2.02 -14.75
N ILE A 105 -5.53 -1.87 -16.05
CA ILE A 105 -5.28 -2.93 -17.03
C ILE A 105 -3.86 -2.74 -17.58
N TYR A 106 -3.07 -3.80 -17.55
CA TYR A 106 -1.72 -3.81 -18.12
C TYR A 106 -1.43 -5.17 -18.78
N ALA A 107 -1.00 -5.12 -20.04
CA ALA A 107 -0.90 -6.30 -20.90
C ALA A 107 -2.21 -7.09 -20.92
N ASP A 108 -2.19 -8.37 -20.51
CA ASP A 108 -3.35 -9.28 -20.51
C ASP A 108 -3.97 -9.45 -19.11
N SER A 109 -3.66 -8.56 -18.16
CA SER A 109 -4.13 -8.66 -16.77
C SER A 109 -4.78 -7.37 -16.28
N GLU A 110 -5.88 -7.50 -15.55
CA GLU A 110 -6.47 -6.43 -14.75
C GLU A 110 -5.99 -6.58 -13.31
N TYR A 111 -5.33 -5.54 -12.80
CA TYR A 111 -4.91 -5.47 -11.42
C TYR A 111 -5.93 -4.64 -10.65
N THR A 112 -6.38 -5.17 -9.53
CA THR A 112 -7.21 -4.44 -8.56
C THR A 112 -6.49 -4.42 -7.23
N ALA A 113 -6.35 -3.23 -6.65
CA ALA A 113 -5.77 -3.06 -5.33
C ALA A 113 -6.72 -2.28 -4.43
N TRP A 114 -6.69 -2.60 -3.15
CA TRP A 114 -7.40 -1.84 -2.14
C TRP A 114 -6.58 -1.68 -0.87
N ALA A 115 -6.87 -0.63 -0.12
CA ALA A 115 -6.31 -0.37 1.19
C ALA A 115 -7.36 0.22 2.14
N SER A 116 -7.29 -0.15 3.41
CA SER A 116 -8.10 0.38 4.51
C SER A 116 -7.22 0.69 5.69
N THR A 117 -7.57 1.73 6.44
CA THR A 117 -6.94 2.00 7.74
C THR A 117 -8.00 2.25 8.81
N GLU A 118 -7.69 1.84 10.04
CA GLU A 118 -8.52 2.02 11.23
C GLU A 118 -7.63 2.33 12.43
N SER A 119 -8.18 2.99 13.45
CA SER A 119 -7.49 3.18 14.72
C SER A 119 -7.61 1.95 15.61
N ASN A 120 -6.56 1.63 16.35
CA ASN A 120 -6.59 0.66 17.44
C ASN A 120 -6.00 1.27 18.72
N SER A 121 -5.94 0.49 19.80
CA SER A 121 -5.40 0.94 21.10
C SER A 121 -3.90 1.26 21.10
N LYS A 122 -3.17 0.91 20.03
CA LYS A 122 -1.71 1.06 19.89
C LYS A 122 -1.30 2.08 18.81
N GLY A 123 -2.25 2.62 18.05
CA GLY A 123 -2.02 3.47 16.89
C GLY A 123 -3.02 3.17 15.78
N GLN A 124 -2.51 2.77 14.60
CA GLN A 124 -3.33 2.46 13.43
C GLN A 124 -3.12 1.02 12.96
N VAL A 125 -4.13 0.45 12.34
CA VAL A 125 -4.04 -0.79 11.56
C VAL A 125 -4.20 -0.41 10.09
N LEU A 126 -3.32 -0.92 9.25
CA LEU A 126 -3.35 -0.78 7.80
C LEU A 126 -3.51 -2.17 7.19
N THR A 127 -4.57 -2.36 6.41
CA THR A 127 -4.79 -3.60 5.66
C THR A 127 -4.84 -3.26 4.18
N ALA A 128 -4.05 -3.96 3.38
CA ALA A 128 -4.00 -3.75 1.94
C ALA A 128 -3.92 -5.09 1.20
N ASN A 129 -4.48 -5.14 -0.01
CA ASN A 129 -4.41 -6.30 -0.87
C ASN A 129 -4.36 -5.86 -2.33
N ILE A 130 -3.67 -6.65 -3.14
CA ILE A 130 -3.65 -6.55 -4.59
C ILE A 130 -3.89 -7.93 -5.19
N TYR A 131 -4.72 -7.99 -6.23
CA TYR A 131 -4.95 -9.21 -7.00
C TYR A 131 -4.99 -8.91 -8.49
N ALA A 132 -4.66 -9.93 -9.29
CA ALA A 132 -4.74 -9.87 -10.75
C ALA A 132 -5.75 -10.88 -11.30
N SER A 133 -6.50 -10.48 -12.32
CA SER A 133 -7.38 -11.36 -13.09
C SER A 133 -7.01 -11.30 -14.58
N SER A 134 -7.25 -12.39 -15.32
CA SER A 134 -7.05 -12.38 -16.77
C SER A 134 -8.14 -11.56 -17.45
N VAL A 135 -7.75 -10.68 -18.37
CA VAL A 135 -8.72 -9.96 -19.21
C VAL A 135 -9.26 -10.92 -20.28
N PRO A 136 -10.59 -11.09 -20.41
CA PRO A 136 -11.16 -11.89 -21.48
C PRO A 136 -10.75 -11.34 -22.86
N LYS A 137 -10.33 -12.22 -23.77
CA LYS A 137 -10.04 -11.89 -25.17
C LYS A 137 -11.31 -11.81 -26.01
#